data_AF-A0AAX3E4G1-F1
#
_entry.id   AF-A0AAX3E4G1-F1
#
_cell.length_a   1.000
_cell.length_b   1.000
_cell.length_c   1.000
_cell.angle_alpha   90.00
_cell.angle_beta   90.00
_cell.angle_gamma   90.00
#
_symmetry.space_group_name_H-M   'P 1'
#
loop_
_entity.id
_entity.type
_entity.pdbx_description
1 polymer ?
#
loop_
_entity_poly.entity_id
_entity_poly.type
_entity_poly.pdbx_seq_one_letter_code
_entity_poly.pdbx_strand_id
1 'polypeptide(L)'
;MAHSEDHSALAAEYALGTLDAAERAEAEALMRSDAEFAALVKAWELKLGALNQMVGLVEPRGEVWDRIKAAIAAESQRAVPPPAAPPIGDVASAGVLGAPGDPILPRPANDTGPAPVSESTELSPESKRVVHFAKRAYIWRGVAMLSSAIAASLLLVVGAQVYQPDLLPDAVRPPIRTQIVKVETPPPAVPAQYVAVLQKDGNAPAFILTVDAGSKTFTVRRVAATPEPGKSYELWIVSDKLQKPRSLGVIGNRDFTVNPALSSYDPDLVSKATYAVTVEPEGGSPTGVATGPIVFTGKLVESVPPEPIRNTPKQ
;
A
#
# COMPACT_ATOMS: atom_id res chain seq x y z
N MET A 1 0.18 17.29 -27.58
CA MET A 1 0.15 16.61 -28.89
C MET A 1 -1.31 16.32 -29.19
N ALA A 2 -1.76 16.43 -30.43
CA ALA A 2 -3.17 16.28 -30.77
C ALA A 2 -3.62 14.83 -30.50
N HIS A 3 -4.47 14.62 -29.50
CA HIS A 3 -5.18 13.34 -29.35
C HIS A 3 -6.07 13.20 -30.58
N SER A 4 -5.93 12.11 -31.33
CA SER A 4 -6.82 11.87 -32.47
C SER A 4 -8.24 11.84 -31.96
N GLU A 5 -9.14 12.48 -32.70
CA GLU A 5 -10.58 12.47 -32.46
C GLU A 5 -11.09 11.02 -32.25
N ASP A 6 -10.44 10.07 -32.93
CA ASP A 6 -10.62 8.63 -32.85
C ASP A 6 -10.42 8.05 -31.43
N HIS A 7 -9.39 8.48 -30.68
CA HIS A 7 -9.16 7.98 -29.32
C HIS A 7 -10.22 8.49 -28.33
N SER A 8 -10.72 9.71 -28.55
CA SER A 8 -11.80 10.26 -27.73
C SER A 8 -13.12 9.52 -27.97
N ALA A 9 -13.41 9.20 -29.24
CA ALA A 9 -14.59 8.42 -29.62
C ALA A 9 -14.51 6.99 -29.06
N LEU A 10 -13.39 6.30 -29.26
CA LEU A 10 -13.17 4.94 -28.75
C LEU A 10 -13.30 4.88 -27.22
N ALA A 11 -12.76 5.87 -26.51
CA ALA A 11 -12.89 5.95 -25.05
C ALA A 11 -14.34 6.17 -24.59
N ALA A 12 -15.11 6.98 -25.32
CA ALA A 12 -16.53 7.22 -25.03
C ALA A 12 -17.37 5.95 -25.27
N GLU A 13 -17.12 5.23 -26.36
CA GLU A 13 -17.81 3.98 -26.70
C GLU A 13 -17.47 2.86 -25.72
N TYR A 14 -16.21 2.78 -25.28
CA TYR A 14 -15.80 1.87 -24.21
C TYR A 14 -16.57 2.18 -22.91
N ALA A 15 -16.64 3.46 -22.51
CA ALA A 15 -17.33 3.88 -21.28
C ALA A 15 -18.86 3.67 -21.35
N LEU A 16 -19.47 3.81 -22.53
CA LEU A 16 -20.88 3.49 -22.78
C LEU A 16 -21.14 1.98 -22.86
N GLY A 17 -20.10 1.17 -23.03
CA GLY A 17 -20.19 -0.28 -23.20
C GLY A 17 -20.76 -0.71 -24.56
N THR A 18 -20.61 0.12 -25.60
CA THR A 18 -21.16 -0.14 -26.94
C THR A 18 -20.19 -0.86 -27.87
N LEU A 19 -18.92 -1.01 -27.47
CA LEU A 19 -17.90 -1.73 -28.24
C LEU A 19 -18.19 -3.23 -28.30
N ASP A 20 -17.81 -3.84 -29.42
CA ASP A 20 -17.82 -5.30 -29.53
C ASP A 20 -16.68 -5.96 -28.72
N ALA A 21 -16.65 -7.29 -28.68
CA ALA A 21 -15.67 -8.02 -27.89
C ALA A 21 -14.22 -7.83 -28.34
N ALA A 22 -13.98 -7.62 -29.64
CA ALA A 22 -12.65 -7.44 -30.20
C ALA A 22 -12.14 -6.01 -29.96
N GLU A 23 -12.99 -5.01 -30.23
CA GLU A 23 -12.69 -3.59 -30.00
C GLU A 23 -12.49 -3.31 -28.52
N ARG A 24 -13.29 -3.93 -27.65
CA ARG A 24 -13.12 -3.84 -26.21
C ARG A 24 -11.76 -4.39 -25.76
N ALA A 25 -11.32 -5.53 -26.32
CA ALA A 25 -10.02 -6.10 -25.98
C ALA A 25 -8.86 -5.21 -26.44
N GLU A 26 -9.02 -4.53 -27.58
CA GLU A 26 -8.08 -3.52 -28.08
C GLU A 26 -8.03 -2.30 -27.15
N ALA A 27 -9.17 -1.73 -26.78
CA ALA A 27 -9.26 -0.63 -25.83
C ALA A 27 -8.64 -0.99 -24.46
N GLU A 28 -8.87 -2.22 -23.97
CA GLU A 28 -8.24 -2.72 -22.74
C GLU A 28 -6.72 -2.89 -22.88
N ALA A 29 -6.23 -3.35 -24.04
CA ALA A 29 -4.81 -3.41 -24.31
C ALA A 29 -4.19 -2.01 -24.35
N LEU A 30 -4.85 -1.05 -25.00
CA LEU A 30 -4.45 0.36 -25.05
C LEU A 30 -4.39 0.96 -23.65
N MET A 31 -5.39 0.74 -22.79
CA MET A 31 -5.36 1.21 -21.39
C MET A 31 -4.20 0.64 -20.58
N ARG A 32 -3.71 -0.58 -20.89
CA ARG A 32 -2.53 -1.16 -20.20
C ARG A 32 -1.22 -0.50 -20.64
N SER A 33 -1.15 -0.07 -21.90
CA SER A 33 0.08 0.51 -22.47
C SER A 33 0.12 2.04 -22.43
N ASP A 34 -1.04 2.71 -22.48
CA ASP A 34 -1.20 4.16 -22.59
C ASP A 34 -2.01 4.72 -21.41
N ALA A 35 -1.30 5.39 -20.50
CA ALA A 35 -1.88 6.02 -19.32
C ALA A 35 -2.80 7.21 -19.66
N GLU A 36 -2.58 7.87 -20.80
CA GLU A 36 -3.38 9.01 -21.22
C GLU A 36 -4.72 8.56 -21.79
N PHE A 37 -4.73 7.49 -22.59
CA PHE A 37 -5.97 6.84 -23.02
C PHE A 37 -6.78 6.32 -21.82
N ALA A 38 -6.13 5.69 -20.84
CA ALA A 38 -6.79 5.27 -19.60
C ALA A 38 -7.41 6.45 -18.83
N ALA A 39 -6.75 7.62 -18.81
CA ALA A 39 -7.30 8.82 -18.20
C ALA A 39 -8.53 9.36 -18.96
N LEU A 40 -8.53 9.29 -20.30
CA LEU A 40 -9.68 9.68 -21.14
C LEU A 40 -10.90 8.78 -20.87
N VAL A 41 -10.70 7.45 -20.80
CA VAL A 41 -11.77 6.50 -20.44
C VAL A 41 -12.36 6.85 -19.07
N LYS A 42 -11.50 7.06 -18.06
CA LYS A 42 -11.94 7.43 -16.70
C LYS A 42 -12.72 8.75 -16.68
N ALA A 43 -12.32 9.73 -17.49
CA ALA A 43 -13.03 11.00 -17.60
C ALA A 43 -14.44 10.81 -18.18
N TRP A 44 -14.60 9.94 -19.18
CA TRP A 44 -15.92 9.58 -19.73
C TRP A 44 -16.78 8.81 -18.74
N GLU A 45 -16.23 7.83 -18.02
CA GLU A 45 -16.94 7.10 -16.97
C GLU A 45 -17.47 8.04 -15.87
N LEU A 46 -16.67 9.00 -15.42
CA LEU A 46 -17.10 10.01 -14.44
C LEU A 46 -18.23 10.89 -14.97
N LYS A 47 -18.11 11.34 -16.23
CA LYS A 47 -19.11 12.20 -16.88
C LYS A 47 -20.46 11.49 -17.02
N LEU A 48 -20.44 10.21 -17.42
CA LEU A 48 -21.64 9.37 -17.55
C LEU A 48 -22.17 8.91 -16.20
N GLY A 49 -21.30 8.70 -15.21
CA GLY A 49 -21.67 8.32 -13.84
C GLY A 49 -22.60 9.33 -13.17
N ALA A 50 -22.46 10.63 -13.47
CA ALA A 50 -23.38 11.66 -13.00
C ALA A 50 -24.82 11.45 -13.49
N LEU A 51 -25.02 10.88 -14.68
CA LEU A 51 -26.35 10.57 -15.21
C LEU A 51 -26.98 9.36 -14.50
N ASN A 52 -26.16 8.37 -14.11
CA ASN A 52 -26.65 7.21 -13.37
C ASN A 52 -27.26 7.59 -12.00
N GLN A 53 -26.79 8.67 -11.38
CA GLN A 53 -27.37 9.20 -10.13
C GLN A 53 -28.78 9.78 -10.30
N MET A 54 -29.21 10.05 -11.54
CA MET A 54 -30.56 10.52 -11.85
C MET A 54 -31.56 9.37 -12.03
N VAL A 55 -31.08 8.12 -12.09
CA VAL A 55 -31.93 6.93 -12.19
C VAL A 55 -32.45 6.57 -10.80
N GLY A 56 -33.76 6.39 -10.68
CA GLY A 56 -34.38 6.00 -9.41
C GLY A 56 -33.91 4.63 -8.93
N LEU A 57 -33.83 4.44 -7.62
CA LEU A 57 -33.52 3.16 -7.02
C LEU A 57 -34.64 2.15 -7.32
N VAL A 58 -34.28 1.03 -7.94
CA VAL A 58 -35.16 -0.11 -8.14
C VAL A 58 -34.70 -1.22 -7.22
N GLU A 59 -35.58 -1.64 -6.30
CA GLU A 59 -35.26 -2.71 -5.38
C GLU A 59 -35.10 -4.05 -6.13
N PRO A 60 -33.93 -4.72 -6.04
CA PRO A 60 -33.76 -6.04 -6.61
C PRO A 60 -34.69 -7.04 -5.94
N ARG A 61 -35.07 -8.11 -6.66
CA ARG A 61 -35.80 -9.23 -6.03
C ARG A 61 -34.97 -9.83 -4.88
N GLY A 62 -35.61 -10.19 -3.77
CA GLY A 62 -34.91 -10.61 -2.53
C GLY A 62 -33.92 -11.78 -2.71
N GLU A 63 -34.14 -12.66 -3.67
CA GLU A 63 -33.28 -13.81 -3.99
C GLU A 63 -31.94 -13.43 -4.64
N VAL A 64 -31.84 -12.21 -5.21
CA VAL A 64 -30.64 -11.77 -5.95
C VAL A 64 -29.41 -11.73 -5.04
N TRP A 65 -29.58 -11.31 -3.79
CA TRP A 65 -28.47 -11.24 -2.84
C TRP A 65 -27.91 -12.62 -2.49
N ASP A 66 -28.78 -13.61 -2.29
CA ASP A 66 -28.37 -14.99 -2.00
C ASP A 66 -27.64 -15.63 -3.19
N ARG A 67 -28.10 -15.35 -4.41
CA ARG A 67 -27.41 -15.78 -5.63
C ARG A 67 -26.03 -15.14 -5.79
N ILE A 68 -25.87 -13.86 -5.46
CA ILE A 68 -24.57 -13.17 -5.51
C ILE A 68 -23.60 -13.79 -4.50
N LYS A 69 -24.04 -14.00 -3.24
CA LYS A 69 -23.20 -14.65 -2.22
C LYS A 69 -22.75 -16.04 -2.66
N ALA A 70 -23.65 -16.84 -3.23
CA ALA A 70 -23.33 -18.16 -3.74
C ALA A 70 -22.32 -18.11 -4.90
N ALA A 71 -22.47 -17.16 -5.83
CA ALA A 71 -21.58 -16.99 -6.97
C ALA A 71 -20.15 -16.57 -6.55
N ILE A 72 -20.02 -15.61 -5.62
CA ILE A 72 -18.72 -15.16 -5.11
C ILE A 72 -18.00 -16.29 -4.36
N ALA A 73 -18.73 -17.07 -3.56
CA ALA A 73 -18.16 -18.22 -2.86
C ALA A 73 -17.66 -19.29 -3.84
N ALA A 74 -18.40 -19.55 -4.93
CA ALA A 74 -17.98 -20.49 -5.96
C ALA A 74 -16.74 -20.02 -6.74
N GLU A 75 -16.63 -18.72 -7.03
CA GLU A 75 -15.44 -18.15 -7.68
C GLU A 75 -14.20 -18.23 -6.78
N SER A 76 -14.37 -17.95 -5.49
CA SER A 76 -13.31 -18.06 -4.49
C SER A 76 -12.81 -19.51 -4.32
N GLN A 77 -13.66 -20.50 -4.60
CA GLN A 77 -13.30 -21.93 -4.57
C GLN A 77 -12.68 -22.42 -5.88
N ARG A 78 -12.97 -21.76 -7.01
CA ARG A 78 -12.31 -22.02 -8.30
C ARG A 78 -10.93 -21.39 -8.41
N ALA A 79 -10.61 -20.42 -7.55
CA ALA A 79 -9.26 -19.91 -7.41
C ALA A 79 -8.33 -21.06 -7.01
N VAL A 80 -7.60 -21.58 -8.00
CA VAL A 80 -6.64 -22.68 -7.85
C VAL A 80 -5.66 -22.31 -6.73
N PRO A 81 -5.47 -23.16 -5.71
CA PRO A 81 -4.43 -22.90 -4.71
C PRO A 81 -3.07 -22.81 -5.43
N PRO A 82 -2.19 -21.87 -5.04
CA PRO A 82 -0.86 -21.79 -5.64
C PRO A 82 -0.19 -23.17 -5.56
N PRO A 83 0.47 -23.64 -6.64
CA PRO A 83 1.13 -24.94 -6.62
C PRO A 83 2.08 -24.98 -5.43
N ALA A 84 1.90 -25.99 -4.57
CA ALA A 84 2.76 -26.20 -3.42
C ALA A 84 4.21 -26.23 -3.91
N ALA A 85 5.03 -25.32 -3.37
CA ALA A 85 6.45 -25.27 -3.67
C ALA A 85 7.06 -26.66 -3.39
N PRO A 86 7.89 -27.20 -4.30
CA PRO A 86 8.53 -28.49 -4.06
C PRO A 86 9.39 -28.40 -2.79
N PRO A 87 9.46 -29.47 -1.99
CA PRO A 87 10.37 -29.48 -0.84
C PRO A 87 11.79 -29.26 -1.34
N ILE A 88 12.46 -28.26 -0.76
CA ILE A 88 13.88 -27.98 -0.99
C ILE A 88 14.62 -29.25 -0.54
N GLY A 89 15.11 -30.02 -1.52
CA GLY A 89 15.88 -31.23 -1.28
C GLY A 89 17.21 -30.89 -0.61
N ASP A 90 17.54 -31.67 0.43
CA ASP A 90 18.80 -31.62 1.15
C ASP A 90 20.00 -31.70 0.19
N VAL A 91 20.81 -30.64 0.16
CA VAL A 91 22.16 -30.68 -0.38
C VAL A 91 23.07 -31.40 0.62
N ALA A 92 23.02 -32.73 0.57
CA ALA A 92 24.02 -33.57 1.20
C ALA A 92 25.26 -33.63 0.31
N SER A 93 26.34 -33.00 0.80
CA SER A 93 27.70 -33.17 0.31
C SER A 93 28.09 -34.65 0.28
N ALA A 94 28.43 -35.18 -0.89
CA ALA A 94 29.21 -36.39 -1.02
C ALA A 94 30.12 -36.27 -2.23
N GLY A 95 31.42 -36.09 -1.96
CA GLY A 95 32.45 -36.17 -2.98
C GLY A 95 32.80 -37.61 -3.33
N VAL A 96 33.84 -37.70 -4.16
CA VAL A 96 34.82 -38.81 -4.24
C VAL A 96 34.40 -39.95 -5.19
N LEU A 97 34.77 -39.81 -6.48
CA LEU A 97 35.89 -40.53 -7.12
C LEU A 97 35.75 -40.59 -8.65
N GLY A 98 36.61 -39.84 -9.35
CA GLY A 98 36.92 -40.09 -10.74
C GLY A 98 37.90 -41.25 -10.87
N ALA A 99 37.55 -42.22 -11.72
CA ALA A 99 38.47 -43.16 -12.34
C ALA A 99 39.42 -42.39 -13.30
N PRO A 100 40.59 -42.94 -13.68
CA PRO A 100 40.59 -43.85 -14.85
C PRO A 100 41.69 -44.93 -14.87
N GLY A 101 41.52 -45.91 -15.76
CA GLY A 101 42.63 -46.50 -16.50
C GLY A 101 42.86 -48.01 -16.30
N ASP A 102 42.62 -48.77 -17.37
CA ASP A 102 42.79 -50.22 -17.49
C ASP A 102 44.23 -50.73 -17.22
N PRO A 103 44.39 -51.97 -16.70
CA PRO A 103 45.70 -52.57 -16.47
C PRO A 103 46.24 -53.27 -17.73
N ILE A 104 47.38 -52.80 -18.25
CA ILE A 104 48.21 -53.52 -19.22
C ILE A 104 49.22 -54.37 -18.46
N LEU A 105 49.08 -55.70 -18.58
CA LEU A 105 50.04 -56.69 -18.09
C LEU A 105 51.22 -56.83 -19.07
N PRO A 106 52.48 -56.82 -18.60
CA PRO A 106 53.60 -57.37 -19.36
C PRO A 106 53.77 -58.87 -19.06
N ARG A 107 53.91 -59.66 -20.13
CA ARG A 107 54.26 -61.08 -20.15
C ARG A 107 55.76 -61.27 -19.82
N PRO A 108 56.17 -62.33 -19.10
CA PRO A 108 57.56 -62.56 -18.73
C PRO A 108 58.37 -63.11 -19.91
N ALA A 109 59.60 -62.63 -20.05
CA ALA A 109 60.66 -63.29 -20.80
C ALA A 109 61.71 -63.78 -19.79
N ASN A 110 61.84 -65.10 -19.68
CA ASN A 110 63.01 -65.74 -19.07
C ASN A 110 64.21 -65.51 -20.00
N ASP A 111 65.38 -65.23 -19.41
CA ASP A 111 66.65 -65.86 -19.79
C ASP A 111 67.72 -65.64 -18.71
N THR A 112 67.92 -66.71 -17.93
CA THR A 112 69.17 -67.35 -17.48
C THR A 112 70.49 -66.55 -17.38
N GLY A 113 71.11 -66.53 -16.19
CA GLY A 113 72.55 -66.27 -15.98
C GLY A 113 72.94 -66.12 -14.49
N PRO A 114 73.97 -66.83 -13.96
CA PRO A 114 74.14 -67.08 -12.52
C PRO A 114 74.98 -66.03 -11.77
N ALA A 115 74.76 -65.93 -10.46
CA ALA A 115 75.64 -65.28 -9.46
C ALA A 115 76.90 -66.16 -9.18
N PRO A 116 77.85 -65.82 -8.28
CA PRO A 116 78.10 -64.59 -7.48
C PRO A 116 79.60 -64.14 -7.47
N VAL A 117 79.93 -62.99 -6.83
CA VAL A 117 81.19 -62.83 -6.03
C VAL A 117 81.13 -61.62 -5.08
N SER A 118 81.74 -61.80 -3.90
CA SER A 118 81.80 -61.00 -2.67
C SER A 118 82.66 -59.71 -2.75
N GLU A 119 82.38 -58.70 -1.91
CA GLU A 119 83.31 -58.20 -0.85
C GLU A 119 82.88 -56.88 -0.11
N SER A 120 82.99 -56.94 1.23
CA SER A 120 83.28 -55.88 2.24
C SER A 120 82.31 -54.71 2.59
N THR A 121 81.73 -54.83 3.79
CA THR A 121 81.57 -53.87 4.89
C THR A 121 81.91 -52.38 4.69
N GLU A 122 80.89 -51.54 4.51
CA GLU A 122 80.84 -50.17 5.00
C GLU A 122 79.46 -49.89 5.64
N LEU A 123 79.46 -49.18 6.76
CA LEU A 123 78.28 -48.90 7.60
C LEU A 123 77.16 -48.19 6.81
N SER A 124 75.94 -48.75 6.87
CA SER A 124 74.77 -48.33 6.10
C SER A 124 74.38 -46.84 6.31
N PRO A 125 74.02 -46.11 5.24
CA PRO A 125 73.61 -44.69 5.26
C PRO A 125 72.35 -44.37 6.08
N GLU A 126 71.65 -45.37 6.62
CA GLU A 126 70.50 -45.18 7.50
C GLU A 126 70.87 -44.52 8.85
N SER A 127 72.05 -44.83 9.40
CA SER A 127 72.47 -44.37 10.72
C SER A 127 72.73 -42.85 10.77
N LYS A 128 72.98 -42.21 9.63
CA LYS A 128 73.18 -40.74 9.52
C LYS A 128 71.87 -39.94 9.43
N ARG A 129 70.70 -40.60 9.30
CA ARG A 129 69.40 -39.89 9.21
C ARG A 129 68.76 -39.57 10.57
N VAL A 130 69.11 -40.28 11.65
CA VAL A 130 68.39 -40.17 12.94
C VAL A 130 68.78 -38.92 13.75
N VAL A 131 69.98 -38.37 13.54
CA VAL A 131 70.47 -37.21 14.31
C VAL A 131 69.86 -35.87 13.84
N HIS A 132 69.28 -35.81 12.63
CA HIS A 132 68.62 -34.60 12.12
C HIS A 132 67.17 -34.40 12.62
N PHE A 133 66.53 -35.42 13.19
CA PHE A 133 65.14 -35.32 13.66
C PHE A 133 65.01 -34.78 15.09
N ALA A 134 65.98 -35.05 15.96
CA ALA A 134 65.95 -34.61 17.36
C ALA A 134 66.01 -33.08 17.51
N LYS A 135 66.79 -32.38 16.66
CA LYS A 135 66.86 -30.91 16.66
C LYS A 135 65.58 -30.25 16.14
N ARG A 136 64.85 -30.92 15.24
CA ARG A 136 63.66 -30.36 14.57
C ARG A 136 62.44 -30.36 15.51
N ALA A 137 62.29 -31.38 16.36
CA ALA A 137 61.19 -31.46 17.32
C ALA A 137 61.20 -30.33 18.38
N TYR A 138 62.39 -29.83 18.76
CA TYR A 138 62.52 -28.75 19.74
C TYR A 138 62.05 -27.40 19.17
N ILE A 139 62.31 -27.15 17.88
CA ILE A 139 61.87 -25.93 17.17
C ILE A 139 60.34 -25.95 17.00
N TRP A 140 59.75 -27.10 16.69
CA TRP A 140 58.29 -27.24 16.57
C TRP A 140 57.54 -27.04 17.91
N ARG A 141 58.15 -27.40 19.06
CA ARG A 141 57.57 -27.08 20.39
C ARG A 141 57.55 -25.59 20.69
N GLY A 142 58.57 -24.84 20.26
CA GLY A 142 58.60 -23.37 20.41
C GLY A 142 57.53 -22.67 19.57
N VAL A 143 57.33 -23.10 18.33
CA VAL A 143 56.29 -22.56 17.43
C VAL A 143 54.88 -22.86 17.95
N ALA A 144 54.64 -24.08 18.45
CA ALA A 144 53.36 -24.45 19.03
C ALA A 144 53.01 -23.58 20.26
N MET A 145 53.97 -23.33 21.16
CA MET A 145 53.76 -22.47 22.33
C MET A 145 53.47 -21.02 21.94
N LEU A 146 54.16 -20.45 20.95
CA LEU A 146 53.91 -19.10 20.48
C LEU A 146 52.50 -18.96 19.85
N SER A 147 52.08 -19.95 19.06
CA SER A 147 50.74 -19.96 18.45
C SER A 147 49.62 -20.02 19.49
N SER A 148 49.82 -20.80 20.57
CA SER A 148 48.83 -20.93 21.64
C SER A 148 48.65 -19.64 22.43
N ALA A 149 49.73 -18.87 22.62
CA ALA A 149 49.66 -17.57 23.29
C ALA A 149 48.89 -16.53 22.45
N ILE A 150 49.08 -16.53 21.13
CA ILE A 150 48.35 -15.65 20.21
C ILE A 150 46.86 -16.02 20.17
N ALA A 151 46.54 -17.32 20.12
CA ALA A 151 45.15 -17.78 20.13
C ALA A 151 44.42 -17.43 21.45
N ALA A 152 45.09 -17.58 22.60
CA ALA A 152 44.52 -17.21 23.89
C ALA A 152 44.28 -15.69 24.01
N SER A 153 45.19 -14.87 23.47
CA SER A 153 45.04 -13.42 23.37
C SER A 153 43.84 -13.02 22.51
N LEU A 154 43.69 -13.62 21.33
CA LEU A 154 42.54 -13.36 20.46
C LEU A 154 41.22 -13.76 21.10
N LEU A 155 41.17 -14.88 21.82
CA LEU A 155 39.98 -15.30 22.57
C LEU A 155 39.61 -14.32 23.68
N LEU A 156 40.59 -13.75 24.41
CA LEU A 156 40.35 -12.71 25.41
C LEU A 156 39.80 -11.42 24.77
N VAL A 157 40.32 -11.02 23.60
CA VAL A 157 39.83 -9.83 22.88
C VAL A 157 38.39 -10.05 22.38
N VAL A 158 38.09 -11.22 21.82
CA VAL A 158 36.73 -11.57 21.37
C VAL A 158 35.77 -11.65 22.57
N GLY A 159 36.20 -12.25 23.69
CA GLY A 159 35.42 -12.27 24.92
C GLY A 159 35.13 -10.86 25.46
N ALA A 160 36.13 -9.99 25.47
CA ALA A 160 35.97 -8.59 25.87
C ALA A 160 35.01 -7.83 24.93
N GLN A 161 35.07 -8.07 23.62
CA GLN A 161 34.12 -7.51 22.65
C GLN A 161 32.66 -7.91 22.93
N VAL A 162 32.42 -9.14 23.40
CA VAL A 162 31.06 -9.64 23.66
C VAL A 162 30.52 -9.16 25.01
N TYR A 163 31.36 -9.12 26.04
CA TYR A 163 30.89 -8.91 27.43
C TYR A 163 31.16 -7.50 27.99
N GLN A 164 32.19 -6.79 27.52
CA GLN A 164 32.57 -5.45 28.01
C GLN A 164 33.03 -4.52 26.87
N PRO A 165 32.12 -4.11 25.97
CA PRO A 165 32.45 -3.35 24.77
C PRO A 165 33.02 -1.93 25.05
N ASP A 166 32.80 -1.39 26.24
CA ASP A 166 33.24 -0.03 26.62
C ASP A 166 34.73 0.08 27.00
N LEU A 167 35.42 -1.04 27.24
CA LEU A 167 36.85 -1.07 27.60
C LEU A 167 37.79 -1.00 26.39
N LEU A 168 37.26 -1.02 25.16
CA LEU A 168 38.06 -1.01 23.93
C LEU A 168 38.34 0.43 23.45
N PRO A 169 39.57 0.74 22.98
CA PRO A 169 39.91 2.01 22.32
C PRO A 169 39.02 2.24 21.11
N ASP A 170 38.66 3.50 20.85
CA ASP A 170 37.66 3.88 19.83
C ASP A 170 37.96 3.31 18.42
N ALA A 171 39.23 3.04 18.10
CA ALA A 171 39.67 2.49 16.82
C ALA A 171 39.20 1.05 16.51
N VAL A 172 38.77 0.27 17.52
CA VAL A 172 38.36 -1.15 17.36
C VAL A 172 36.85 -1.34 17.52
N ARG A 173 36.10 -0.25 17.74
CA ARG A 173 34.64 -0.32 17.87
C ARG A 173 34.01 -0.50 16.49
N PRO A 174 33.11 -1.49 16.30
CA PRO A 174 32.38 -1.61 15.04
C PRO A 174 31.52 -0.35 14.82
N PRO A 175 31.53 0.26 13.62
CA PRO A 175 30.75 1.46 13.37
C PRO A 175 29.26 1.15 13.49
N ILE A 176 28.57 1.89 14.35
CA ILE A 176 27.11 1.82 14.50
C ILE A 176 26.51 2.21 13.14
N ARG A 177 25.99 1.23 12.39
CA ARG A 177 25.19 1.49 11.19
C ARG A 177 23.83 2.04 11.65
N THR A 178 23.71 3.36 11.69
CA THR A 178 22.42 4.03 11.84
C THR A 178 21.58 3.76 10.59
N GLN A 179 20.74 2.74 10.65
CA GLN A 179 19.71 2.54 9.63
C GLN A 179 18.62 3.57 9.93
N ILE A 180 18.57 4.62 9.13
CA ILE A 180 17.55 5.65 9.20
C ILE A 180 16.24 4.97 8.79
N VAL A 181 15.48 4.47 9.76
CA VAL A 181 14.11 4.01 9.52
C VAL A 181 13.33 5.26 9.18
N LYS A 182 13.13 5.48 7.88
CA LYS A 182 12.20 6.50 7.39
C LYS A 182 10.82 6.06 7.87
N VAL A 183 10.38 6.63 8.99
CA VAL A 183 9.01 6.49 9.47
C VAL A 183 8.16 7.16 8.40
N GLU A 184 7.56 6.34 7.54
CA GLU A 184 6.56 6.79 6.60
C GLU A 184 5.35 7.20 7.43
N THR A 185 5.25 8.48 7.74
CA THR A 185 4.09 9.03 8.45
C THR A 185 2.84 8.67 7.65
N PRO A 186 1.79 8.12 8.30
CA PRO A 186 0.53 7.85 7.63
C PRO A 186 0.08 9.11 6.88
N PRO A 187 -0.50 8.97 5.66
CA PRO A 187 -1.09 10.10 4.97
C PRO A 187 -2.03 10.85 5.92
N PRO A 188 -1.99 12.20 5.94
CA PRO A 188 -2.92 12.96 6.76
C PRO A 188 -4.35 12.55 6.41
N ALA A 189 -5.18 12.34 7.43
CA ALA A 189 -6.59 12.02 7.23
C ALA A 189 -7.24 13.12 6.39
N VAL A 190 -7.78 12.76 5.22
CA VAL A 190 -8.58 13.67 4.41
C VAL A 190 -9.84 14.03 5.20
N PRO A 191 -10.15 15.33 5.39
CA PRO A 191 -11.34 15.72 6.11
C PRO A 191 -12.59 15.25 5.36
N ALA A 192 -13.53 14.64 6.09
CA ALA A 192 -14.80 14.19 5.52
C ALA A 192 -15.57 15.38 4.93
N GLN A 193 -16.14 15.18 3.74
CA GLN A 193 -17.05 16.14 3.12
C GLN A 193 -18.46 15.54 3.17
N TYR A 194 -19.44 16.38 3.50
CA TYR A 194 -20.84 15.98 3.60
C TYR A 194 -21.70 16.80 2.65
N VAL A 195 -22.74 16.18 2.09
CA VAL A 195 -23.70 16.84 1.21
C VAL A 195 -25.12 16.50 1.64
N ALA A 196 -25.99 17.50 1.68
CA ALA A 196 -27.42 17.36 1.90
C ALA A 196 -28.19 18.04 0.76
N VAL A 197 -29.21 17.35 0.26
CA VAL A 197 -30.17 17.93 -0.67
C VAL A 197 -31.39 18.39 0.14
N LEU A 198 -31.69 19.69 0.10
CA LEU A 198 -32.81 20.27 0.83
C LEU A 198 -34.00 20.40 -0.13
N GLN A 199 -35.04 19.63 0.15
CA GLN A 199 -36.21 19.48 -0.71
C GLN A 199 -37.49 19.41 0.11
N LYS A 200 -38.63 19.53 -0.58
CA LYS A 200 -39.97 19.42 -0.01
C LYS A 200 -40.63 18.17 -0.58
N ASP A 201 -41.04 17.24 0.28
CA ASP A 201 -41.85 16.06 -0.08
C ASP A 201 -41.30 15.22 -1.26
N GLY A 202 -39.97 15.18 -1.45
CA GLY A 202 -39.33 14.45 -2.56
C GLY A 202 -39.44 15.13 -3.94
N ASN A 203 -39.90 16.39 -3.99
CA ASN A 203 -39.92 17.20 -5.20
C ASN A 203 -38.52 17.72 -5.58
N ALA A 204 -38.43 18.49 -6.65
CA ALA A 204 -37.19 19.08 -7.14
C ALA A 204 -36.35 19.76 -6.03
N PRO A 205 -35.02 19.58 -6.04
CA PRO A 205 -34.15 20.10 -4.99
C PRO A 205 -34.11 21.62 -5.02
N ALA A 206 -34.43 22.25 -3.89
CA ALA A 206 -34.45 23.69 -3.75
C ALA A 206 -33.05 24.24 -3.46
N PHE A 207 -32.32 23.54 -2.58
CA PHE A 207 -30.96 23.88 -2.19
C PHE A 207 -30.07 22.63 -2.06
N ILE A 208 -28.77 22.82 -2.26
CA ILE A 208 -27.74 21.83 -1.94
C ILE A 208 -26.85 22.42 -0.85
N LEU A 209 -26.70 21.72 0.26
CA LEU A 209 -25.82 22.08 1.36
C LEU A 209 -24.58 21.19 1.30
N THR A 210 -23.41 21.81 1.21
CA THR A 210 -22.12 21.12 1.31
C THR A 210 -21.45 21.56 2.61
N VAL A 211 -20.98 20.60 3.41
CA VAL A 211 -20.26 20.85 4.67
C VAL A 211 -18.87 20.23 4.56
N ASP A 212 -17.85 21.03 4.87
CA ASP A 212 -16.47 20.57 5.01
C ASP A 212 -16.18 20.36 6.49
N ALA A 213 -15.90 19.12 6.90
CA ALA A 213 -15.63 18.79 8.30
C ALA A 213 -14.27 19.31 8.79
N GLY A 214 -13.32 19.54 7.89
CA GLY A 214 -11.99 20.05 8.20
C GLY A 214 -12.02 21.55 8.48
N SER A 215 -12.58 22.34 7.55
CA SER A 215 -12.70 23.79 7.74
C SER A 215 -13.92 24.20 8.59
N LYS A 216 -14.84 23.27 8.87
CA LYS A 216 -16.13 23.53 9.54
C LYS A 216 -16.93 24.65 8.88
N THR A 217 -16.75 24.81 7.57
CA THR A 217 -17.53 25.74 6.75
C THR A 217 -18.63 25.00 6.03
N PHE A 218 -19.74 25.70 5.78
CA PHE A 218 -20.76 25.18 4.89
C PHE A 218 -21.02 26.13 3.74
N THR A 219 -21.41 25.54 2.61
CA THR A 219 -21.85 26.24 1.40
C THR A 219 -23.26 25.80 1.07
N VAL A 220 -24.18 26.75 0.93
CA VAL A 220 -25.52 26.51 0.41
C VAL A 220 -25.57 26.99 -1.03
N ARG A 221 -25.86 26.10 -1.96
CA ARG A 221 -26.17 26.41 -3.35
C ARG A 221 -27.68 26.43 -3.56
N ARG A 222 -28.22 27.52 -4.10
CA ARG A 222 -29.60 27.60 -4.57
C ARG A 222 -29.73 26.93 -5.93
N VAL A 223 -30.73 26.07 -6.11
CA VAL A 223 -30.95 25.33 -7.36
C VAL A 223 -32.26 25.73 -8.02
N ALA A 224 -33.37 25.62 -7.29
CA ALA A 224 -34.70 25.90 -7.82
C ALA A 224 -35.58 26.80 -6.92
N ALA A 225 -35.12 27.18 -5.72
CA ALA A 225 -35.89 28.05 -4.85
C ALA A 225 -36.00 29.47 -5.41
N THR A 226 -37.23 29.97 -5.55
CA THR A 226 -37.48 31.36 -5.96
C THR A 226 -37.51 32.27 -4.73
N PRO A 227 -36.78 33.40 -4.72
CA PRO A 227 -36.88 34.40 -3.66
C PRO A 227 -38.26 35.06 -3.64
N GLU A 228 -38.84 35.21 -2.46
CA GLU A 228 -40.04 36.01 -2.26
C GLU A 228 -39.67 37.45 -1.87
N PRO A 229 -40.29 38.49 -2.47
CA PRO A 229 -40.02 39.88 -2.09
C PRO A 229 -40.27 40.15 -0.61
N GLY A 230 -39.33 40.82 0.06
CA GLY A 230 -39.42 41.13 1.50
C GLY A 230 -39.30 39.90 2.42
N LYS A 231 -38.86 38.75 1.88
CA LYS A 231 -38.59 37.53 2.63
C LYS A 231 -37.16 37.07 2.45
N SER A 232 -36.69 36.27 3.38
CA SER A 232 -35.36 35.68 3.32
C SER A 232 -35.43 34.22 3.73
N TYR A 233 -34.65 33.39 3.05
CA TYR A 233 -34.49 31.99 3.46
C TYR A 233 -33.47 31.91 4.57
N GLU A 234 -33.74 31.16 5.62
CA GLU A 234 -32.80 30.94 6.72
C GLU A 234 -32.54 29.45 6.92
N LEU A 235 -31.26 29.11 7.13
CA LEU A 235 -30.84 27.73 7.38
C LEU A 235 -30.78 27.46 8.88
N TRP A 236 -31.28 26.31 9.28
CA TRP A 236 -31.33 25.85 10.66
C TRP A 236 -30.72 24.46 10.79
N ILE A 237 -30.07 24.22 11.94
CA ILE A 237 -29.63 22.89 12.37
C ILE A 237 -30.56 22.35 13.46
N VAL A 238 -30.98 21.10 13.31
CA VAL A 238 -31.87 20.38 14.23
C VAL A 238 -31.24 19.05 14.57
N SER A 239 -31.09 18.75 15.85
CA SER A 239 -30.58 17.47 16.36
C SER A 239 -31.21 17.17 17.70
N ASP A 240 -31.33 15.89 18.03
CA ASP A 240 -31.66 15.35 19.35
C ASP A 240 -30.74 15.86 20.48
N LYS A 241 -29.48 16.16 20.17
CA LYS A 241 -28.52 16.76 21.10
C LYS A 241 -28.77 18.26 21.36
N LEU A 242 -29.61 18.91 20.54
CA LEU A 242 -29.98 20.30 20.69
C LEU A 242 -31.38 20.41 21.30
N GLN A 243 -31.52 21.21 22.36
CA GLN A 243 -32.82 21.46 23.00
C GLN A 243 -33.82 22.19 22.08
N LYS A 244 -33.30 22.99 21.13
CA LYS A 244 -34.09 23.73 20.14
C LYS A 244 -33.31 23.91 18.84
N PRO A 245 -34.00 24.06 17.69
CA PRO A 245 -33.37 24.43 16.43
C PRO A 245 -32.49 25.67 16.60
N ARG A 246 -31.33 25.67 15.94
CA ARG A 246 -30.40 26.81 15.98
C ARG A 246 -30.15 27.35 14.58
N SER A 247 -30.18 28.67 14.45
CA SER A 247 -29.90 29.34 13.19
C SER A 247 -28.44 29.14 12.79
N LEU A 248 -28.23 28.82 11.52
CA LEU A 248 -26.94 28.83 10.84
C LEU A 248 -26.78 30.09 9.95
N GLY A 249 -27.80 30.94 9.91
CA GLY A 249 -27.81 32.21 9.20
C GLY A 249 -28.64 32.20 7.92
N VAL A 250 -28.80 33.41 7.39
CA VAL A 250 -29.61 33.70 6.21
C VAL A 250 -28.90 33.23 4.94
N ILE A 251 -29.64 32.54 4.08
CA ILE A 251 -29.22 32.16 2.73
C ILE A 251 -29.39 33.39 1.83
N GLY A 252 -28.28 33.92 1.36
CA GLY A 252 -28.25 35.12 0.52
C GLY A 252 -28.97 34.94 -0.81
N ASN A 253 -29.21 36.06 -1.51
CA ASN A 253 -29.91 36.06 -2.80
C ASN A 253 -29.06 35.60 -4.00
N ARG A 254 -27.77 35.34 -3.78
CA ARG A 254 -26.85 34.80 -4.80
C ARG A 254 -27.01 33.29 -4.90
N ASP A 255 -26.44 32.70 -5.94
CA ASP A 255 -26.49 31.25 -6.15
C ASP A 255 -25.78 30.48 -5.03
N PHE A 256 -24.80 31.10 -4.37
CA PHE A 256 -24.01 30.49 -3.30
C PHE A 256 -23.96 31.38 -2.05
N THR A 257 -24.10 30.75 -0.89
CA THR A 257 -23.88 31.37 0.43
C THR A 257 -22.90 30.51 1.20
N VAL A 258 -21.81 31.11 1.70
CA VAL A 258 -20.78 30.41 2.48
C VAL A 258 -20.73 31.00 3.89
N ASN A 259 -20.72 30.15 4.92
CA ASN A 259 -20.70 30.61 6.31
C ASN A 259 -19.96 29.62 7.24
N PRO A 260 -19.11 30.11 8.18
CA PRO A 260 -18.43 29.27 9.17
C PRO A 260 -19.25 28.96 10.44
N ALA A 261 -20.58 29.12 10.44
CA ALA A 261 -21.40 28.96 11.66
C ALA A 261 -21.32 27.57 12.30
N LEU A 262 -20.86 26.54 11.57
CA LEU A 262 -20.69 25.18 12.09
C LEU A 262 -19.44 25.00 12.96
N SER A 263 -18.53 25.98 13.00
CA SER A 263 -17.27 25.92 13.76
C SER A 263 -17.44 25.60 15.25
N SER A 264 -18.54 26.07 15.84
CA SER A 264 -18.87 25.91 17.27
C SER A 264 -19.52 24.55 17.63
N TYR A 265 -19.81 23.69 16.65
CA TYR A 265 -20.48 22.41 16.87
C TYR A 265 -19.51 21.24 16.81
N ASP A 266 -19.94 20.15 17.43
CA ASP A 266 -19.27 18.86 17.38
C ASP A 266 -19.49 18.19 16.00
N PRO A 267 -18.44 17.62 15.36
CA PRO A 267 -18.56 16.97 14.06
C PRO A 267 -19.60 15.83 14.01
N ASP A 268 -19.77 15.06 15.09
CA ASP A 268 -20.76 13.97 15.15
C ASP A 268 -22.18 14.51 15.22
N LEU A 269 -22.37 15.70 15.81
CA LEU A 269 -23.66 16.38 15.82
C LEU A 269 -23.98 16.88 14.42
N VAL A 270 -23.01 17.52 13.76
CA VAL A 270 -23.15 18.05 12.39
C VAL A 270 -23.55 16.94 11.43
N SER A 271 -22.82 15.81 11.41
CA SER A 271 -23.07 14.71 10.46
C SER A 271 -24.42 14.02 10.65
N LYS A 272 -24.96 13.98 11.88
CA LYS A 272 -26.25 13.33 12.20
C LYS A 272 -27.44 14.28 12.24
N ALA A 273 -27.20 15.59 12.16
CA ALA A 273 -28.24 16.60 12.23
C ALA A 273 -29.16 16.59 11.00
N THR A 274 -30.37 17.09 11.20
CA THR A 274 -31.30 17.44 10.13
C THR A 274 -31.21 18.94 9.90
N TYR A 275 -31.10 19.32 8.64
CA TYR A 275 -31.06 20.71 8.20
C TYR A 275 -32.42 21.11 7.67
N ALA A 276 -32.86 22.32 8.05
CA ALA A 276 -34.15 22.86 7.66
C ALA A 276 -33.99 24.27 7.12
N VAL A 277 -34.81 24.62 6.13
CA VAL A 277 -34.92 25.98 5.59
C VAL A 277 -36.29 26.53 5.91
N THR A 278 -36.34 27.75 6.44
CA THR A 278 -37.59 28.48 6.68
C THR A 278 -37.67 29.73 5.83
N VAL A 279 -38.89 30.25 5.63
CA VAL A 279 -39.15 31.55 4.99
C VAL A 279 -39.38 32.59 6.07
N GLU A 280 -38.38 33.40 6.34
CA GLU A 280 -38.38 34.42 7.39
C GLU A 280 -38.65 35.83 6.80
N PRO A 281 -38.95 36.84 7.65
CA PRO A 281 -38.90 38.23 7.23
C PRO A 281 -37.56 38.61 6.58
N GLU A 282 -37.53 39.74 5.88
CA GLU A 282 -36.29 40.27 5.31
C GLU A 282 -35.19 40.37 6.38
N GLY A 283 -34.04 39.76 6.11
CA GLY A 283 -32.92 39.71 7.05
C GLY A 283 -32.93 38.52 8.03
N GLY A 284 -33.92 37.62 7.96
CA GLY A 284 -34.01 36.41 8.78
C GLY A 284 -34.92 36.55 10.00
N SER A 285 -34.89 35.55 10.88
CA SER A 285 -35.68 35.50 12.11
C SER A 285 -35.14 36.56 13.11
N PRO A 286 -35.98 37.51 13.57
CA PRO A 286 -35.53 38.56 14.50
C PRO A 286 -35.13 38.04 15.89
N THR A 287 -35.65 36.87 16.29
CA THR A 287 -35.53 36.34 17.66
C THR A 287 -34.52 35.20 17.77
N GLY A 288 -33.92 34.78 16.66
CA GLY A 288 -33.08 33.57 16.58
C GLY A 288 -33.86 32.27 16.75
N VAL A 289 -35.18 32.30 16.57
CA VAL A 289 -36.08 31.14 16.54
C VAL A 289 -36.89 31.23 15.26
N ALA A 290 -37.03 30.11 14.54
CA ALA A 290 -37.82 30.05 13.31
C ALA A 290 -39.20 30.68 13.50
N THR A 291 -39.47 31.80 12.82
CA THR A 291 -40.77 32.49 12.86
C THR A 291 -41.63 32.13 11.66
N GLY A 292 -41.00 31.66 10.58
CA GLY A 292 -41.65 31.23 9.35
C GLY A 292 -41.94 29.73 9.26
N PRO A 293 -42.69 29.32 8.23
CA PRO A 293 -42.89 27.90 7.93
C PRO A 293 -41.59 27.24 7.47
N ILE A 294 -41.40 25.97 7.85
CA ILE A 294 -40.33 25.12 7.30
C ILE A 294 -40.74 24.69 5.90
N VAL A 295 -39.93 25.04 4.91
CA VAL A 295 -40.22 24.81 3.49
C VAL A 295 -39.40 23.68 2.90
N PHE A 296 -38.16 23.48 3.36
CA PHE A 296 -37.26 22.44 2.84
C PHE A 296 -36.49 21.79 3.98
N THR A 297 -36.22 20.49 3.85
CA THR A 297 -35.42 19.73 4.82
C THR A 297 -34.49 18.74 4.13
N GLY A 298 -33.41 18.35 4.81
CA GLY A 298 -32.52 17.29 4.35
C GLY A 298 -31.55 16.83 5.43
N LYS A 299 -30.98 15.65 5.24
CA LYS A 299 -29.94 15.08 6.11
C LYS A 299 -28.62 15.05 5.36
N LEU A 300 -27.52 15.22 6.09
CA LEU A 300 -26.20 15.06 5.51
C LEU A 300 -25.94 13.60 5.18
N VAL A 301 -25.29 13.41 4.04
CA VAL A 301 -24.72 12.15 3.60
C VAL A 301 -23.23 12.40 3.39
N GLU A 302 -22.39 11.50 3.87
CA GLU A 302 -20.95 11.56 3.61
C GLU A 302 -20.71 11.38 2.11
N SER A 303 -20.02 12.34 1.50
CA SER A 303 -19.53 12.18 0.14
C SER A 303 -18.21 11.43 0.17
N VAL A 304 -18.05 10.47 -0.75
CA VAL A 304 -16.82 9.68 -0.88
C VAL A 304 -15.60 10.62 -0.99
N PRO A 305 -14.62 10.52 -0.08
CA PRO A 305 -13.41 11.33 -0.17
C PRO A 305 -12.69 11.04 -1.50
N PRO A 306 -12.15 12.05 -2.21
CA PRO A 306 -11.29 11.79 -3.36
C PRO A 306 -10.10 10.95 -2.89
N GLU A 307 -9.87 9.80 -3.54
CA GLU A 307 -8.69 8.96 -3.26
C GLU A 307 -7.42 9.82 -3.37
N PRO A 308 -6.51 9.78 -2.37
CA PRO A 308 -5.26 10.50 -2.47
C PRO A 308 -4.49 9.96 -3.67
N ILE A 309 -4.23 10.84 -4.65
CA ILE A 309 -3.46 10.52 -5.84
C ILE A 309 -2.09 10.02 -5.39
N ARG A 310 -1.82 8.73 -5.59
CA ARG A 310 -0.55 8.09 -5.25
C ARG A 310 0.48 8.53 -6.27
N ASN A 311 1.12 9.67 -6.04
CA ASN A 311 2.25 10.12 -6.84
C ASN A 311 3.41 9.13 -6.66
N THR A 312 3.57 8.23 -7.62
CA THR A 312 4.68 7.29 -7.65
C THR A 312 5.90 8.05 -8.19
N PRO A 313 6.97 8.27 -7.41
CA PRO A 313 8.18 8.87 -7.96
C PRO A 313 8.81 7.87 -8.93
N LYS A 314 9.03 8.30 -10.19
CA LYS A 314 9.87 7.57 -11.14
C LYS A 314 11.28 7.49 -10.54
N GLN A 315 11.78 6.27 -10.34
CA GLN A 315 13.21 5.99 -10.17
C GLN A 315 13.90 6.02 -11.53
#